data_AF-A0A2L1J7D5-F1
#
_entry.id   AF-A0A2L1J7D5-F1
#
_cell.length_a   1.000
_cell.length_b   1.000
_cell.length_c   1.000
_cell.angle_alpha   90.00
_cell.angle_beta   90.00
_cell.angle_gamma   90.00
#
_symmetry.space_group_name_H-M   'P 1'
#
loop_
_entity.id
_entity.type
_entity.pdbx_description
1 polymer ?
#
loop_
_entity_poly.entity_id
_entity_poly.type
_entity_poly.pdbx_seq_one_letter_code
_entity_poly.pdbx_strand_id
1 'polypeptide(L)'
;MSPTALSDDLAAIAHQVADFKYSGNVELSIKYAEHQMILQILNTYIHHPHMTELKALPQAVANSVRERNVSEELLSKREARVEVLKKKLEKYKQAFNFVGLNEGFRKLRLQKRIESGVSLGWLVLLGVVMLSPPVYKMYLTLLGAPDIKVDMYFALTVLGFELLLAYFFRVGLHGYRAIKAQLIQIDLRMALCQFIQEYADYAKVIRKESPELLDKFDQLIFSGIVNSESAIPSTFDGLDHVANLLEKLKTK
;
A
#
# COMPACT_ATOMS: atom_id res chain seq x y z
N MET A 1 16.42 -60.79 27.60
CA MET A 1 16.65 -62.03 28.36
C MET A 1 17.22 -63.03 27.37
N SER A 2 18.47 -63.44 27.57
CA SER A 2 19.27 -64.28 26.68
C SER A 2 18.63 -65.67 26.47
N PRO A 3 18.51 -66.18 25.23
CA PRO A 3 17.92 -67.48 24.95
C PRO A 3 19.02 -68.55 24.92
N THR A 4 19.73 -68.75 26.01
CA THR A 4 20.79 -69.78 26.08
C THR A 4 20.95 -70.26 27.51
N ALA A 5 20.02 -71.11 27.92
CA ALA A 5 20.23 -72.18 28.88
C ALA A 5 18.90 -72.93 28.97
N LEU A 6 18.69 -73.95 28.13
CA LEU A 6 17.85 -75.05 28.59
C LEU A 6 18.53 -75.53 29.87
N SER A 7 17.83 -75.50 31.00
CA SER A 7 18.39 -75.99 32.27
C SER A 7 18.91 -77.41 32.07
N ASP A 8 20.08 -77.73 32.62
CA ASP A 8 20.74 -79.03 32.43
C ASP A 8 19.81 -80.23 32.74
N ASP A 9 18.87 -80.06 33.66
CA ASP A 9 17.80 -81.03 33.97
C ASP A 9 16.88 -81.33 32.78
N LEU A 10 16.55 -80.32 31.96
CA LEU A 10 15.68 -80.49 30.79
C LEU A 10 16.40 -81.24 29.67
N ALA A 11 17.71 -81.00 29.51
CA ALA A 11 18.55 -81.71 28.56
C ALA A 11 18.75 -83.19 28.96
N ALA A 12 18.96 -83.45 30.26
CA ALA A 12 19.06 -84.81 30.79
C ALA A 12 17.76 -85.61 30.60
N ILE A 13 16.61 -84.99 30.84
CA ILE A 13 15.29 -85.61 30.63
C ILE A 13 15.01 -85.83 29.13
N ALA A 14 15.42 -84.91 28.25
CA ALA A 14 15.23 -85.06 26.80
C ALA A 14 16.00 -86.27 26.22
N HIS A 15 17.22 -86.52 26.69
CA HIS A 15 17.99 -87.71 26.30
C HIS A 15 17.39 -89.01 26.83
N GLN A 16 16.81 -89.01 28.03
CA GLN A 16 16.16 -90.18 28.61
C GLN A 16 14.86 -90.57 27.90
N VAL A 17 14.15 -89.60 27.34
CA VAL A 17 12.91 -89.81 26.59
C VAL A 17 13.19 -90.37 25.19
N ALA A 18 14.35 -90.12 24.59
CA ALA A 18 14.67 -90.51 23.21
C ALA A 18 14.90 -92.03 23.00
N ASP A 19 15.40 -92.75 24.02
CA ASP A 19 15.80 -94.17 23.89
C ASP A 19 14.71 -95.18 24.32
N PHE A 20 13.52 -94.71 24.71
CA PHE A 20 12.42 -95.58 25.16
C PHE A 20 11.51 -95.98 23.98
N LYS A 21 11.23 -97.29 23.81
CA LYS A 21 10.21 -97.76 22.86
C LYS A 21 8.81 -97.53 23.44
N TYR A 22 8.18 -96.43 23.04
CA TYR A 22 6.81 -96.10 23.44
C TYR A 22 5.79 -96.97 22.68
N SER A 23 4.75 -97.41 23.38
CA SER A 23 3.65 -98.20 22.83
C SER A 23 2.39 -97.34 22.70
N GLY A 24 1.76 -97.37 21.52
CA GLY A 24 0.46 -96.75 21.27
C GLY A 24 0.46 -95.22 21.28
N ASN A 25 -0.62 -94.62 21.79
CA ASN A 25 -0.92 -93.17 21.72
C ASN A 25 0.19 -92.22 22.19
N VAL A 26 1.15 -92.70 22.98
CA VAL A 26 2.30 -91.92 23.48
C VAL A 26 3.32 -91.64 22.37
N GLU A 27 3.57 -92.57 21.45
CA GLU A 27 4.49 -92.36 20.32
C GLU A 27 3.96 -91.28 19.35
N LEU A 28 2.65 -91.29 19.11
CA LEU A 28 1.95 -90.26 18.32
C LEU A 28 2.05 -88.88 18.97
N SER A 29 1.96 -88.82 20.30
CA SER A 29 2.06 -87.57 21.06
C SER A 29 3.48 -86.98 21.01
N ILE A 30 4.50 -87.84 21.06
CA ILE A 30 5.91 -87.43 20.93
C ILE A 30 6.21 -86.96 19.50
N LYS A 31 5.80 -87.70 18.46
CA LYS A 31 5.94 -87.26 17.06
C LYS A 31 5.19 -85.95 16.78
N TYR A 32 4.01 -85.77 17.36
CA TYR A 32 3.27 -84.52 17.31
C TYR A 32 4.05 -83.37 17.97
N ALA A 33 4.61 -83.60 19.17
CA ALA A 33 5.43 -82.62 19.88
C ALA A 33 6.69 -82.24 19.07
N GLU A 34 7.33 -83.22 18.44
CA GLU A 34 8.57 -83.03 17.69
C GLU A 34 8.35 -82.27 16.37
N HIS A 35 7.25 -82.53 15.65
CA HIS A 35 7.09 -82.01 14.28
C HIS A 35 5.93 -81.00 14.13
N GLN A 36 4.78 -81.22 14.78
CA GLN A 36 3.57 -80.42 14.56
C GLN A 36 3.36 -79.32 15.61
N MET A 37 3.79 -79.54 16.85
CA MET A 37 3.58 -78.60 17.95
C MET A 37 4.33 -77.29 17.73
N ILE A 38 5.57 -77.34 17.24
CA ILE A 38 6.37 -76.13 16.94
C ILE A 38 5.67 -75.30 15.86
N LEU A 39 5.17 -75.93 14.79
CA LEU A 39 4.43 -75.26 13.73
C LEU A 39 3.14 -74.60 14.27
N GLN A 40 2.45 -75.27 15.20
CA GLN A 40 1.22 -74.76 15.79
C GLN A 40 1.46 -73.61 16.78
N ILE A 41 2.54 -73.67 17.56
CA ILE A 41 2.98 -72.56 18.42
C ILE A 41 3.35 -71.36 17.56
N LEU A 42 4.12 -71.57 16.47
CA LEU A 42 4.50 -70.50 15.55
C LEU A 42 3.27 -69.87 14.88
N ASN A 43 2.33 -70.70 14.43
CA ASN A 43 1.09 -70.24 13.82
C ASN A 43 0.24 -69.42 14.80
N THR A 44 0.14 -69.87 16.06
CA THR A 44 -0.57 -69.15 17.13
C THR A 44 0.09 -67.81 17.45
N TYR A 45 1.44 -67.75 17.45
CA TYR A 45 2.19 -66.53 17.74
C TYR A 45 2.13 -65.51 16.59
N ILE A 46 2.16 -65.97 15.34
CA ILE A 46 2.01 -65.11 14.14
C ILE A 46 0.59 -64.50 14.06
N HIS A 47 -0.42 -65.23 14.53
CA HIS A 47 -1.80 -64.73 14.60
C HIS A 47 -2.14 -63.99 15.89
N HIS A 48 -1.16 -63.78 16.79
CA HIS A 48 -1.38 -63.00 17.99
C HIS A 48 -1.82 -61.57 17.62
N PRO A 49 -2.77 -60.96 18.34
CA PRO A 49 -3.35 -59.64 18.00
C PRO A 49 -2.33 -58.51 17.76
N HIS A 50 -1.18 -58.54 18.44
CA HIS A 50 -0.08 -57.57 18.23
C HIS A 50 0.75 -57.81 16.95
N MET A 51 0.81 -59.05 16.44
CA MET A 51 1.53 -59.37 15.19
C MET A 51 0.70 -59.01 13.95
N THR A 52 -0.63 -59.00 14.07
CA THR A 52 -1.54 -58.52 13.03
C THR A 52 -1.48 -56.99 12.88
N GLU A 53 -1.29 -56.25 13.98
CA GLU A 53 -1.02 -54.79 13.95
C GLU A 53 0.30 -54.44 13.27
N LEU A 54 1.37 -55.22 13.50
CA LEU A 54 2.67 -55.04 12.83
C LEU A 54 2.57 -55.21 11.30
N LYS A 55 1.70 -56.11 10.81
CA LYS A 55 1.42 -56.26 9.38
C LYS A 55 0.70 -55.05 8.78
N ALA A 56 -0.07 -54.30 9.58
CA ALA A 56 -0.80 -53.12 9.15
C ALA A 56 0.03 -51.82 9.24
N LEU A 57 1.14 -51.81 9.99
CA LEU A 57 2.02 -50.65 10.14
C LEU A 57 2.52 -50.05 8.81
N PRO A 58 2.97 -50.81 7.80
CA PRO A 58 3.42 -50.23 6.54
C PRO A 58 2.31 -49.40 5.87
N GLN A 59 1.07 -49.89 5.97
CA GLN A 59 -0.11 -49.22 5.42
C GLN A 59 -0.48 -47.97 6.24
N ALA A 60 -0.41 -48.05 7.57
CA ALA A 60 -0.62 -46.90 8.46
C ALA A 60 0.45 -45.81 8.27
N VAL A 61 1.71 -46.20 8.09
CA VAL A 61 2.82 -45.28 7.77
C VAL A 61 2.61 -44.64 6.40
N ALA A 62 2.27 -45.43 5.37
CA ALA A 62 1.95 -44.90 4.05
C ALA A 62 0.78 -43.90 4.08
N ASN A 63 -0.27 -44.20 4.84
CA ASN A 63 -1.42 -43.32 5.00
C ASN A 63 -1.05 -42.02 5.74
N SER A 64 -0.25 -42.10 6.81
CA SER A 64 0.19 -40.92 7.55
C SER A 64 1.13 -40.02 6.73
N VAL A 65 2.01 -40.59 5.92
CA VAL A 65 2.85 -39.83 4.97
C VAL A 65 1.96 -39.14 3.93
N ARG A 66 0.95 -39.85 3.39
CA ARG A 66 0.01 -39.27 2.44
C ARG A 66 -0.76 -38.10 3.05
N GLU A 67 -1.31 -38.26 4.25
CA GLU A 67 -2.06 -37.20 4.94
C GLU A 67 -1.17 -36.01 5.31
N ARG A 68 0.09 -36.26 5.73
CA ARG A 68 1.07 -35.20 5.94
C ARG A 68 1.33 -34.39 4.68
N ASN A 69 1.57 -35.06 3.55
CA ASN A 69 1.80 -34.40 2.27
C ASN A 69 0.59 -33.56 1.84
N VAL A 70 -0.63 -34.09 1.98
CA VAL A 70 -1.87 -33.35 1.69
C VAL A 70 -2.03 -32.14 2.64
N SER A 71 -1.70 -32.30 3.92
CA SER A 71 -1.76 -31.23 4.91
C SER A 71 -0.73 -30.14 4.62
N GLU A 72 0.51 -30.49 4.28
CA GLU A 72 1.53 -29.54 3.83
C GLU A 72 1.11 -28.78 2.58
N GLU A 73 0.51 -29.46 1.59
CA GLU A 73 0.01 -28.82 0.38
C GLU A 73 -1.14 -27.82 0.69
N LEU A 74 -2.05 -28.19 1.60
CA LEU A 74 -3.12 -27.31 2.06
C LEU A 74 -2.60 -26.11 2.86
N LEU A 75 -1.61 -26.32 3.73
CA LEU A 75 -0.96 -25.26 4.49
C LEU A 75 -0.24 -24.29 3.56
N SER A 76 0.52 -24.79 2.59
CA SER A 76 1.17 -23.97 1.57
C SER A 76 0.16 -23.12 0.79
N LYS A 77 -0.97 -23.71 0.36
CA LYS A 77 -2.05 -22.96 -0.32
C LYS A 77 -2.73 -21.92 0.57
N ARG A 78 -2.82 -22.15 1.88
CA ARG A 78 -3.37 -21.18 2.84
C ARG A 78 -2.38 -20.04 3.07
N GLU A 79 -1.11 -20.35 3.25
CA GLU A 79 -0.04 -19.38 3.43
C GLU A 79 0.09 -18.45 2.22
N ALA A 80 0.05 -19.02 1.01
CA ALA A 80 0.00 -18.23 -0.22
C ALA A 80 -1.22 -17.28 -0.29
N ARG A 81 -2.40 -17.74 0.14
CA ARG A 81 -3.61 -16.90 0.21
C ARG A 81 -3.48 -15.78 1.24
N VAL A 82 -2.91 -16.07 2.41
CA VAL A 82 -2.65 -15.07 3.47
C VAL A 82 -1.67 -14.02 2.96
N GLU A 83 -0.61 -14.41 2.26
CA GLU A 83 0.38 -13.48 1.73
C GLU A 83 -0.23 -12.57 0.62
N VAL A 84 -1.09 -13.13 -0.24
CA VAL A 84 -1.85 -12.33 -1.22
C VAL A 84 -2.80 -11.34 -0.52
N LEU A 85 -3.49 -11.77 0.54
CA LEU A 85 -4.43 -10.92 1.27
C LEU A 85 -3.70 -9.81 2.01
N LYS A 86 -2.55 -10.11 2.63
CA LYS A 86 -1.64 -9.14 3.26
C LYS A 86 -1.19 -8.07 2.25
N LYS A 87 -0.77 -8.48 1.05
CA LYS A 87 -0.39 -7.55 -0.03
C LYS A 87 -1.55 -6.64 -0.45
N LYS A 88 -2.77 -7.18 -0.57
CA LYS A 88 -3.97 -6.37 -0.90
C LYS A 88 -4.30 -5.39 0.22
N LEU A 89 -4.21 -5.82 1.48
CA LEU A 89 -4.50 -4.98 2.64
C LEU A 89 -3.49 -3.82 2.76
N GLU A 90 -2.21 -4.06 2.52
CA GLU A 90 -1.20 -3.00 2.44
C GLU A 90 -1.49 -2.01 1.31
N LYS A 91 -1.92 -2.49 0.13
CA LYS A 91 -2.36 -1.61 -0.98
C LYS A 91 -3.56 -0.74 -0.58
N TYR A 92 -4.53 -1.30 0.15
CA TYR A 92 -5.69 -0.54 0.67
C TYR A 92 -5.30 0.45 1.78
N LYS A 93 -4.38 0.07 2.68
CA LYS A 93 -3.87 0.94 3.75
C LYS A 93 -3.14 2.17 3.18
N GLN A 94 -2.33 1.98 2.13
CA GLN A 94 -1.75 3.10 1.40
C GLN A 94 -2.82 3.99 0.78
N ALA A 95 -3.80 3.42 0.06
CA ALA A 95 -4.92 4.17 -0.51
C ALA A 95 -5.65 5.03 0.55
N PHE A 96 -5.92 4.44 1.71
CA PHE A 96 -6.63 5.10 2.81
C PHE A 96 -5.82 6.27 3.40
N ASN A 97 -4.50 6.13 3.55
CA ASN A 97 -3.64 7.24 3.97
C ASN A 97 -3.66 8.42 2.98
N PHE A 98 -3.74 8.15 1.68
CA PHE A 98 -3.88 9.21 0.67
C PHE A 98 -5.25 9.88 0.67
N VAL A 99 -6.33 9.13 0.99
CA VAL A 99 -7.65 9.71 1.22
C VAL A 99 -7.62 10.69 2.39
N GLY A 100 -6.96 10.32 3.50
CA GLY A 100 -6.77 11.22 4.65
C GLY A 100 -5.96 12.48 4.31
N LEU A 101 -4.90 12.34 3.51
CA LEU A 101 -4.09 13.47 3.06
C LEU A 101 -4.86 14.40 2.11
N ASN A 102 -5.61 13.83 1.17
CA ASN A 102 -6.50 14.57 0.26
C ASN A 102 -7.57 15.36 1.04
N GLU A 103 -8.12 14.78 2.11
CA GLU A 103 -9.03 15.48 3.00
C GLU A 103 -8.34 16.62 3.77
N GLY A 104 -7.09 16.43 4.20
CA GLY A 104 -6.26 17.49 4.79
C GLY A 104 -6.05 18.67 3.83
N PHE A 105 -5.68 18.40 2.57
CA PHE A 105 -5.55 19.42 1.53
C PHE A 105 -6.88 20.10 1.21
N ARG A 106 -8.00 19.36 1.23
CA ARG A 106 -9.34 19.93 1.05
C ARG A 106 -9.67 20.96 2.14
N LYS A 107 -9.33 20.69 3.40
CA LYS A 107 -9.52 21.65 4.51
C LYS A 107 -8.64 22.89 4.33
N LEU A 108 -7.36 22.72 3.98
CA LEU A 108 -6.44 23.83 3.66
C LEU A 108 -6.94 24.68 2.49
N ARG A 109 -7.45 24.05 1.43
CA ARG A 109 -8.04 24.72 0.27
C ARG A 109 -9.23 25.58 0.67
N LEU A 110 -10.13 25.05 1.49
CA LEU A 110 -11.30 25.80 1.96
C LEU A 110 -10.89 27.03 2.77
N GLN A 111 -9.97 26.86 3.72
CA GLN A 111 -9.44 27.96 4.52
C GLN A 111 -8.80 29.04 3.64
N LYS A 112 -7.96 28.65 2.67
CA LYS A 112 -7.29 29.58 1.76
C LYS A 112 -8.26 30.28 0.80
N ARG A 113 -9.35 29.60 0.40
CA ARG A 113 -10.43 30.19 -0.42
C ARG A 113 -11.21 31.26 0.34
N ILE A 114 -11.48 31.04 1.62
CA ILE A 114 -12.10 32.06 2.49
C ILE A 114 -11.16 33.27 2.62
N GLU A 115 -9.87 33.02 2.90
CA GLU A 115 -8.85 34.08 2.98
C GLU A 115 -8.76 34.89 1.66
N SER A 116 -8.81 34.22 0.51
CA SER A 116 -8.86 34.85 -0.81
C SER A 116 -10.10 35.72 -1.00
N GLY A 117 -11.27 35.26 -0.55
CA GLY A 117 -12.52 36.04 -0.60
C GLY A 117 -12.47 37.29 0.27
N VAL A 118 -11.95 37.18 1.49
CA VAL A 118 -11.74 38.32 2.40
C VAL A 118 -10.72 39.31 1.83
N SER A 119 -9.61 38.80 1.28
CA SER A 119 -8.58 39.60 0.60
C SER A 119 -9.14 40.36 -0.60
N LEU A 120 -10.00 39.71 -1.40
CA LEU A 120 -10.70 40.36 -2.52
C LEU A 120 -11.65 41.45 -2.04
N GLY A 121 -12.39 41.23 -0.95
CA GLY A 121 -13.24 42.24 -0.34
C GLY A 121 -12.48 43.51 0.07
N TRP A 122 -11.32 43.34 0.73
CA TRP A 122 -10.44 44.46 1.07
C TRP A 122 -9.86 45.17 -0.15
N LEU A 123 -9.49 44.41 -1.19
CA LEU A 123 -8.99 44.97 -2.44
C LEU A 123 -10.05 45.84 -3.15
N VAL A 124 -11.29 45.35 -3.22
CA VAL A 124 -12.43 46.08 -3.80
C VAL A 124 -12.70 47.34 -3.01
N LEU A 125 -12.71 47.27 -1.67
CA LEU A 125 -12.89 48.45 -0.83
C LEU A 125 -11.81 49.51 -1.09
N LEU A 126 -10.53 49.10 -1.12
CA LEU A 126 -9.42 50.01 -1.43
C LEU A 126 -9.57 50.65 -2.83
N GLY A 127 -10.00 49.87 -3.82
CA GLY A 127 -10.28 50.37 -5.17
C GLY A 127 -11.41 51.40 -5.22
N VAL A 128 -12.50 51.17 -4.48
CA VAL A 128 -13.62 52.13 -4.38
C VAL A 128 -13.17 53.42 -3.70
N VAL A 129 -12.40 53.33 -2.61
CA VAL A 129 -11.87 54.52 -1.92
C VAL A 129 -10.91 55.28 -2.85
N MET A 130 -10.06 54.59 -3.61
CA MET A 130 -9.15 55.22 -4.58
C MET A 130 -9.91 55.94 -5.70
N LEU A 131 -11.04 55.40 -6.15
CA LEU A 131 -11.88 56.04 -7.18
C LEU A 131 -12.78 57.16 -6.64
N SER A 132 -12.91 57.29 -5.31
CA SER A 132 -13.85 58.24 -4.70
C SER A 132 -13.53 59.71 -4.98
N PRO A 133 -12.27 60.21 -4.93
CA PRO A 133 -11.98 61.62 -5.22
C PRO A 133 -12.33 62.06 -6.66
N PRO A 134 -11.93 61.33 -7.74
CA PRO A 134 -12.28 61.76 -9.09
C PRO A 134 -13.78 61.63 -9.37
N VAL A 135 -14.46 60.61 -8.84
CA VAL A 135 -15.92 60.46 -8.99
C VAL A 135 -16.66 61.59 -8.29
N TYR A 136 -16.23 61.98 -7.08
CA TYR A 136 -16.82 63.10 -6.36
C TYR A 136 -16.64 64.44 -7.09
N LYS A 137 -15.42 64.69 -7.63
CA LYS A 137 -15.16 65.88 -8.45
C LYS A 137 -16.06 65.90 -9.70
N MET A 138 -16.16 64.77 -10.41
CA MET A 138 -17.02 64.63 -11.60
C MET A 138 -18.49 64.90 -11.28
N TYR A 139 -18.99 64.42 -10.14
CA TYR A 139 -20.36 64.64 -9.69
C TYR A 139 -20.65 66.12 -9.39
N LEU A 140 -19.73 66.82 -8.72
CA LEU A 140 -19.84 68.26 -8.44
C LEU A 140 -19.90 69.11 -9.70
N THR A 141 -19.05 68.81 -10.70
CA THR A 141 -19.05 69.50 -11.99
C THR A 141 -20.38 69.32 -12.73
N LEU A 142 -20.99 68.14 -12.67
CA LEU A 142 -22.27 67.86 -13.34
C LEU A 142 -23.46 68.60 -12.70
N LEU A 143 -23.43 68.86 -11.39
CA LEU A 143 -24.47 69.62 -10.68
C LEU A 143 -24.38 71.14 -10.86
N GLY A 144 -23.33 71.64 -11.54
CA GLY A 144 -23.14 73.09 -11.74
C GLY A 144 -22.77 73.85 -10.45
N ALA A 145 -22.25 73.15 -9.44
CA ALA A 145 -21.77 73.77 -8.20
C ALA A 145 -20.51 74.62 -8.45
N PRO A 146 -20.25 75.67 -7.64
CA PRO A 146 -19.05 76.49 -7.81
C PRO A 146 -17.79 75.64 -7.67
N ASP A 147 -16.87 75.80 -8.62
CA ASP A 147 -15.60 75.06 -8.66
C ASP A 147 -14.82 75.30 -7.37
N ILE A 148 -14.41 74.22 -6.71
CA ILE A 148 -13.54 74.31 -5.55
C ILE A 148 -12.20 74.85 -6.05
N LYS A 149 -11.79 76.04 -5.59
CA LYS A 149 -10.47 76.59 -5.90
C LYS A 149 -9.41 75.68 -5.29
N VAL A 150 -8.85 74.81 -6.12
CA VAL A 150 -7.81 73.86 -5.73
C VAL A 150 -6.50 74.63 -5.62
N ASP A 151 -6.04 74.86 -4.40
CA ASP A 151 -4.72 75.48 -4.18
C ASP A 151 -3.60 74.49 -4.56
N MET A 152 -2.45 74.98 -5.02
CA MET A 152 -1.32 74.16 -5.48
C MET A 152 -0.87 73.18 -4.38
N TYR A 153 -0.83 73.64 -3.13
CA TYR A 153 -0.49 72.82 -1.96
C TYR A 153 -1.54 71.74 -1.65
N PHE A 154 -2.82 72.03 -1.88
CA PHE A 154 -3.90 71.07 -1.67
C PHE A 154 -3.88 69.97 -2.75
N ALA A 155 -3.68 70.36 -4.01
CA ALA A 155 -3.53 69.42 -5.12
C ALA A 155 -2.35 68.47 -4.91
N LEU A 156 -1.21 69.00 -4.45
CA LEU A 156 -0.02 68.19 -4.14
C LEU A 156 -0.29 67.19 -3.00
N THR A 157 -1.03 67.62 -1.97
CA THR A 157 -1.39 66.74 -0.84
C THR A 157 -2.34 65.62 -1.28
N VAL A 158 -3.36 65.93 -2.08
CA VAL A 158 -4.31 64.94 -2.62
C VAL A 158 -3.58 63.93 -3.51
N LEU A 159 -2.67 64.40 -4.37
CA LEU A 159 -1.87 63.54 -5.24
C LEU A 159 -0.94 62.62 -4.43
N GLY A 160 -0.31 63.13 -3.37
CA GLY A 160 0.50 62.32 -2.46
C GLY A 160 -0.32 61.23 -1.76
N PHE A 161 -1.53 61.57 -1.30
CA PHE A 161 -2.45 60.61 -0.70
C PHE A 161 -2.92 59.55 -1.71
N GLU A 162 -3.22 59.94 -2.94
CA GLU A 162 -3.64 59.03 -4.00
C GLU A 162 -2.53 58.04 -4.39
N LEU A 163 -1.28 58.50 -4.47
CA LEU A 163 -0.11 57.63 -4.67
C LEU A 163 0.07 56.64 -3.51
N LEU A 164 -0.15 57.08 -2.27
CA LEU A 164 -0.10 56.20 -1.10
C LEU A 164 -1.18 55.11 -1.16
N LEU A 165 -2.40 55.46 -1.55
CA LEU A 165 -3.47 54.47 -1.75
C LEU A 165 -3.14 53.49 -2.87
N ALA A 166 -2.62 53.98 -4.00
CA ALA A 166 -2.21 53.14 -5.12
C ALA A 166 -1.11 52.14 -4.70
N TYR A 167 -0.20 52.54 -3.81
CA TYR A 167 0.80 51.65 -3.22
C TYR A 167 0.15 50.54 -2.38
N PHE A 168 -0.75 50.88 -1.45
CA PHE A 168 -1.45 49.88 -0.64
C PHE A 168 -2.32 48.95 -1.48
N PHE A 169 -3.00 49.47 -2.51
CA PHE A 169 -3.74 48.66 -3.47
C PHE A 169 -2.83 47.67 -4.18
N ARG A 170 -1.64 48.10 -4.64
CA ARG A 170 -0.65 47.22 -5.26
C ARG A 170 -0.16 46.13 -4.30
N VAL A 171 0.11 46.46 -3.05
CA VAL A 171 0.52 45.49 -2.01
C VAL A 171 -0.59 44.48 -1.77
N GLY A 172 -1.83 44.94 -1.63
CA GLY A 172 -3.00 44.06 -1.50
C GLY A 172 -3.20 43.14 -2.71
N LEU A 173 -3.03 43.67 -3.92
CA LEU A 173 -3.14 42.92 -5.17
C LEU A 173 -2.07 41.82 -5.24
N HIS A 174 -0.84 42.12 -4.85
CA HIS A 174 0.24 41.13 -4.76
C HIS A 174 -0.10 40.02 -3.76
N GLY A 175 -0.62 40.38 -2.58
CA GLY A 175 -1.08 39.40 -1.58
C GLY A 175 -2.20 38.50 -2.12
N TYR A 176 -3.20 39.07 -2.80
CA TYR A 176 -4.30 38.31 -3.41
C TYR A 176 -3.79 37.33 -4.49
N ARG A 177 -2.87 37.78 -5.34
CA ARG A 177 -2.26 36.92 -6.37
C ARG A 177 -1.45 35.77 -5.75
N ALA A 178 -0.69 36.04 -4.69
CA ALA A 178 0.04 35.01 -3.95
C ALA A 178 -0.91 33.95 -3.36
N ILE A 179 -2.02 34.37 -2.75
CA ILE A 179 -3.06 33.46 -2.23
C ILE A 179 -3.65 32.59 -3.36
N LYS A 180 -3.93 33.19 -4.52
CA LYS A 180 -4.46 32.48 -5.69
C LYS A 180 -3.46 31.44 -6.21
N ALA A 181 -2.17 31.79 -6.26
CA ALA A 181 -1.11 30.85 -6.65
C ALA A 181 -1.00 29.65 -5.68
N GLN A 182 -1.08 29.91 -4.37
CA GLN A 182 -1.10 28.84 -3.35
C GLN A 182 -2.31 27.90 -3.53
N LEU A 183 -3.48 28.44 -3.87
CA LEU A 183 -4.69 27.65 -4.16
C LEU A 183 -4.49 26.69 -5.34
N ILE A 184 -3.88 27.17 -6.44
CA ILE A 184 -3.58 26.35 -7.62
C ILE A 184 -2.61 25.20 -7.25
N GLN A 185 -1.60 25.48 -6.42
CA GLN A 185 -0.64 24.47 -5.98
C GLN A 185 -1.27 23.43 -5.05
N ILE A 186 -2.20 23.85 -4.17
CA ILE A 186 -2.97 22.90 -3.34
C ILE A 186 -3.84 22.02 -4.24
N ASP A 187 -4.49 22.58 -5.27
CA ASP A 187 -5.32 21.82 -6.21
C ASP A 187 -4.51 20.78 -6.99
N LEU A 188 -3.30 21.13 -7.43
CA LEU A 188 -2.38 20.19 -8.07
C LEU A 188 -2.04 19.00 -7.15
N ARG A 189 -1.68 19.28 -5.90
CA ARG A 189 -1.34 18.23 -4.91
C ARG A 189 -2.54 17.35 -4.56
N MET A 190 -3.72 17.96 -4.49
CA MET A 190 -4.97 17.27 -4.22
C MET A 190 -5.35 16.34 -5.38
N ALA A 191 -5.20 16.80 -6.63
CA ALA A 191 -5.36 15.97 -7.82
C ALA A 191 -4.37 14.80 -7.82
N LEU A 192 -3.09 15.05 -7.54
CA LEU A 192 -2.08 13.99 -7.47
C LEU A 192 -2.44 12.93 -6.41
N CYS A 193 -2.86 13.35 -5.21
CA CYS A 193 -3.23 12.40 -4.14
C CYS A 193 -4.42 11.51 -4.54
N GLN A 194 -5.32 12.01 -5.38
CA GLN A 194 -6.45 11.22 -5.91
C GLN A 194 -5.99 10.22 -6.97
N PHE A 195 -4.99 10.57 -7.77
CA PHE A 195 -4.44 9.71 -8.82
C PHE A 195 -3.20 8.91 -8.39
N ILE A 196 -2.76 9.00 -7.13
CA ILE A 196 -1.45 8.49 -6.69
C ILE A 196 -1.32 6.96 -6.84
N GLN A 197 -2.41 6.20 -6.72
CA GLN A 197 -2.37 4.74 -6.91
C GLN A 197 -2.14 4.37 -8.37
N GLU A 198 -2.86 5.03 -9.28
CA GLU A 198 -2.62 4.90 -10.73
C GLU A 198 -1.25 5.47 -11.09
N TYR A 199 -0.81 6.57 -10.46
CA TYR A 199 0.52 7.14 -10.64
C TYR A 199 1.63 6.20 -10.17
N ALA A 200 1.55 5.58 -8.99
CA ALA A 200 2.60 4.68 -8.50
C ALA A 200 2.72 3.42 -9.36
N ASP A 201 1.59 2.94 -9.90
CA ASP A 201 1.57 1.83 -10.86
C ASP A 201 2.07 2.30 -12.25
N TYR A 202 1.73 3.52 -12.70
CA TYR A 202 2.17 4.13 -13.97
C TYR A 202 3.65 4.54 -13.97
N ALA A 203 4.15 5.12 -12.89
CA ALA A 203 5.54 5.50 -12.68
C ALA A 203 6.46 4.28 -12.70
N LYS A 204 6.04 3.12 -12.20
CA LYS A 204 6.81 1.88 -12.32
C LYS A 204 6.94 1.39 -13.76
N VAL A 205 5.94 1.65 -14.60
CA VAL A 205 5.94 1.30 -16.02
C VAL A 205 6.80 2.31 -16.80
N ILE A 206 6.54 3.61 -16.64
CA ILE A 206 7.27 4.69 -17.34
C ILE A 206 8.72 4.80 -16.88
N ARG A 207 9.07 4.50 -15.62
CA ARG A 207 10.47 4.48 -15.16
C ARG A 207 11.32 3.45 -15.92
N LYS A 208 10.69 2.41 -16.48
CA LYS A 208 11.37 1.42 -17.33
C LYS A 208 11.48 1.87 -18.78
N GLU A 209 10.51 2.65 -19.27
CA GLU A 209 10.45 3.09 -20.68
C GLU A 209 11.11 4.45 -20.92
N SER A 210 11.05 5.39 -19.97
CA SER A 210 11.57 6.76 -20.10
C SER A 210 11.74 7.45 -18.73
N PRO A 211 12.92 7.32 -18.07
CA PRO A 211 13.17 7.92 -16.77
C PRO A 211 13.22 9.46 -16.77
N GLU A 212 13.63 10.11 -17.86
CA GLU A 212 13.66 11.58 -17.96
C GLU A 212 12.27 12.23 -17.92
N LEU A 213 11.25 11.57 -18.49
CA LEU A 213 9.87 12.06 -18.47
C LEU A 213 9.28 12.01 -17.06
N LEU A 214 9.69 10.99 -16.29
CA LEU A 214 9.26 10.83 -14.90
C LEU A 214 9.87 11.89 -13.99
N ASP A 215 11.17 12.17 -14.13
CA ASP A 215 11.84 13.21 -13.32
C ASP A 215 11.26 14.61 -13.57
N LYS A 216 10.97 14.96 -14.84
CA LYS A 216 10.33 16.24 -15.17
C LYS A 216 8.91 16.34 -14.62
N PHE A 217 8.19 15.21 -14.60
CA PHE A 217 6.85 15.16 -14.04
C PHE A 217 6.88 15.24 -12.51
N ASP A 218 7.74 14.48 -11.83
CA ASP A 218 7.96 14.54 -10.37
C ASP A 218 8.36 15.94 -9.92
N GLN A 219 9.22 16.62 -10.68
CA GLN A 219 9.61 18.00 -10.39
C GLN A 219 8.43 18.99 -10.51
N LEU A 220 7.53 18.77 -11.48
CA LEU A 220 6.33 19.59 -11.66
C LEU A 220 5.31 19.37 -10.55
N ILE A 221 5.20 18.13 -10.07
CA ILE A 221 4.28 17.69 -9.02
C ILE A 221 4.76 18.05 -7.60
N PHE A 222 6.04 17.86 -7.31
CA PHE A 222 6.65 18.04 -5.98
C PHE A 222 7.34 19.39 -5.80
N SER A 223 7.25 20.29 -6.79
CA SER A 223 7.76 21.66 -6.62
C SER A 223 7.19 22.32 -5.35
N GLY A 224 8.06 23.04 -4.65
CA GLY A 224 7.71 23.76 -3.43
C GLY A 224 6.64 24.81 -3.70
N ILE A 225 5.81 25.10 -2.69
CA ILE A 225 4.76 26.11 -2.79
C ILE A 225 5.43 27.49 -2.92
N VAL A 226 5.53 28.01 -4.15
CA VAL A 226 6.18 29.31 -4.40
C VAL A 226 5.21 30.45 -4.10
N ASN A 227 5.67 31.38 -3.23
CA ASN A 227 4.89 32.48 -2.69
C ASN A 227 4.84 33.74 -3.58
N SER A 228 5.47 33.74 -4.75
CA SER A 228 5.59 34.92 -5.61
C SER A 228 5.46 34.59 -7.10
N GLU A 229 4.69 35.43 -7.79
CA GLU A 229 4.37 35.35 -9.24
C GLU A 229 5.64 35.42 -10.12
N SER A 230 6.76 35.93 -9.60
CA SER A 230 8.06 35.99 -10.27
C SER A 230 8.89 34.70 -10.21
N ALA A 231 8.36 33.65 -9.58
CA ALA A 231 8.98 32.32 -9.50
C ALA A 231 8.04 31.22 -10.01
N ILE A 232 7.10 31.58 -10.91
CA ILE A 232 6.55 30.60 -11.84
C ILE A 232 7.72 30.25 -12.76
N PRO A 233 8.29 29.04 -12.71
CA PRO A 233 9.36 28.71 -13.62
C PRO A 233 8.81 28.85 -15.03
N SER A 234 9.70 29.11 -15.99
CA SER A 234 9.51 29.00 -17.43
C SER A 234 9.05 27.59 -17.89
N THR A 235 8.27 26.85 -17.09
CA THR A 235 7.68 25.54 -17.37
C THR A 235 6.41 25.63 -18.19
N PHE A 236 5.78 26.81 -18.28
CA PHE A 236 4.65 27.03 -19.19
C PHE A 236 5.08 27.25 -20.65
N ASP A 237 6.32 27.72 -20.89
CA ASP A 237 6.93 27.81 -22.23
C ASP A 237 7.45 26.45 -22.76
N GLY A 238 7.55 25.44 -21.88
CA GLY A 238 7.92 24.07 -22.26
C GLY A 238 6.80 23.29 -22.95
N LEU A 239 5.54 23.77 -22.88
CA LEU A 239 4.38 23.14 -23.51
C LEU A 239 4.45 23.17 -25.04
N ASP A 240 5.04 24.23 -25.63
CA ASP A 240 5.28 24.28 -27.08
C ASP A 240 6.32 23.26 -27.53
N HIS A 241 7.30 22.92 -26.69
CA HIS A 241 8.23 21.84 -26.98
C HIS A 241 7.61 20.45 -26.81
N VAL A 242 6.72 20.27 -25.83
CA VAL A 242 5.98 19.00 -25.64
C VAL A 242 4.96 18.79 -26.76
N ALA A 243 4.29 19.84 -27.23
CA ALA A 243 3.40 19.79 -28.40
C ALA A 243 4.17 19.41 -29.68
N ASN A 244 5.33 20.02 -29.92
CA ASN A 244 6.21 19.67 -31.04
C ASN A 244 6.79 18.23 -30.97
N LEU A 245 6.97 17.68 -29.77
CA LEU A 245 7.40 16.29 -29.57
C LEU A 245 6.23 15.30 -29.75
N LEU A 246 5.02 15.67 -29.34
CA LEU A 246 3.79 14.89 -29.55
C LEU A 246 3.39 14.85 -31.03
N GLU A 247 3.58 15.93 -31.80
CA GLU A 247 3.38 15.92 -33.25
C GLU A 247 4.39 15.01 -33.97
N LYS A 248 5.64 14.97 -33.51
CA LYS A 248 6.67 14.07 -34.06
C LYS A 248 6.41 12.59 -33.75
N LEU A 249 5.71 12.28 -32.65
CA LEU A 249 5.30 10.92 -32.28
C LEU A 249 4.02 10.45 -32.98
N LYS A 250 3.17 11.38 -33.44
CA LYS A 250 1.94 11.05 -34.19
C LYS A 250 2.19 10.77 -35.69
N THR A 251 3.41 11.03 -36.19
CA THR A 251 3.76 10.90 -37.61
C THR A 251 4.71 9.72 -37.89
N LYS A 252 4.50 8.60 -37.19
CA LYS A 252 5.11 7.31 -37.55
C LYS A 252 4.10 6.18 -37.39
#